data_AF-A0A4Y9ZQM3-F1
#
_entry.id   AF-A0A4Y9ZQM3-F1
#
_cell.length_a   1.000
_cell.length_b   1.000
_cell.length_c   1.000
_cell.angle_alpha   90.00
_cell.angle_beta   90.00
_cell.angle_gamma   90.00
#
_symmetry.space_group_name_H-M   'P 1'
#
loop_
_entity.id
_entity.type
_entity.pdbx_description
1 polymer ?
#
loop_
_entity_poly.entity_id
_entity_poly.type
_entity_poly.pdbx_seq_one_letter_code
_entity_poly.pdbx_strand_id
1 'polypeptide(L)'
;MVTFDLKSFSFVLCVLCDVDAGIPITISYLHNIGIMSTAKRQHDLVPYAFKCTCISCASPAISDLHCREIADTPVKPLKLVRCWMDNAHLSDDYLMQPSLRILQLVTEEGLEFTDTYIQHLVQLVATYVALGDRKNYLWAHERIIQSMEANPNNGSAADRSKFPEDLETHGLWQRHVKAKAS
;
A
#
# COMPACT_ATOMS: atom_id res chain seq x y z
N MET A 1 37.50 1.97 20.70
CA MET A 1 36.51 1.27 21.55
C MET A 1 35.30 0.99 20.68
N VAL A 2 35.00 -0.27 20.38
CA VAL A 2 33.83 -0.63 19.57
C VAL A 2 32.65 -0.75 20.52
N THR A 3 31.69 0.16 20.43
CA THR A 3 30.43 0.09 21.20
C THR A 3 29.45 -0.78 20.43
N PHE A 4 29.10 -1.92 21.01
CA PHE A 4 28.02 -2.77 20.51
C PHE A 4 26.68 -2.05 20.70
N ASP A 5 25.95 -1.85 19.61
CA ASP A 5 24.57 -1.37 19.63
C ASP A 5 23.64 -2.55 19.36
N LEU A 6 22.82 -2.89 20.36
CA LEU A 6 21.86 -4.00 20.26
C LEU A 6 20.85 -3.78 19.14
N LYS A 7 20.47 -2.53 18.86
CA LYS A 7 19.49 -2.22 17.78
C LYS A 7 20.07 -2.62 16.43
N SER A 8 21.35 -2.37 16.20
CA SER A 8 22.09 -2.78 15.00
C SER A 8 22.24 -4.30 14.84
N PHE A 9 21.91 -5.10 15.86
CA PHE A 9 21.99 -6.58 15.83
C PHE A 9 20.65 -7.25 16.11
N SER A 10 19.53 -6.54 15.90
CA SER A 10 18.18 -7.06 16.13
C SER A 10 17.36 -7.05 14.84
N PHE A 11 16.46 -8.02 14.70
CA PHE A 11 15.46 -8.06 13.63
C PHE A 11 14.08 -8.05 14.27
N VAL A 12 13.15 -7.30 13.65
CA VAL A 12 11.76 -7.27 14.05
C VAL A 12 10.95 -7.95 12.95
N LEU A 13 10.19 -8.97 13.32
CA LEU A 13 9.20 -9.59 12.46
C LEU A 13 7.82 -9.10 12.89
N CYS A 14 7.05 -8.61 11.94
CA CYS A 14 5.70 -8.12 12.18
C CYS A 14 4.71 -8.83 11.29
N VAL A 15 3.51 -9.00 11.84
CA VAL A 15 2.37 -9.61 11.16
C VAL A 15 1.60 -8.48 10.47
N LEU A 16 1.33 -8.65 9.18
CA LEU A 16 0.76 -7.60 8.32
C LEU A 16 -0.69 -7.87 7.93
N CYS A 17 -1.22 -9.03 8.31
CA CYS A 17 -2.59 -9.46 8.09
C CYS A 17 -2.99 -10.41 9.22
N ASP A 18 -4.30 -10.63 9.40
CA ASP A 18 -4.75 -11.63 10.37
C ASP A 18 -4.24 -13.03 10.00
N VAL A 19 -3.71 -13.75 10.99
CA VAL A 19 -3.20 -15.12 10.81
C VAL A 19 -3.94 -16.06 11.74
N ASP A 20 -4.70 -16.98 11.16
CA ASP A 20 -5.44 -17.98 11.90
C ASP A 20 -4.52 -18.97 12.64
N ALA A 21 -4.99 -19.48 13.77
CA ALA A 21 -4.25 -20.47 14.54
C ALA A 21 -3.97 -21.73 13.71
N GLY A 22 -2.71 -22.16 13.70
CA GLY A 22 -2.26 -23.33 12.94
C GLY A 22 -1.82 -23.04 11.51
N ILE A 23 -1.95 -21.80 11.02
CA ILE A 23 -1.41 -21.38 9.72
C ILE A 23 0.07 -21.00 9.86
N PRO A 24 0.96 -21.48 8.98
CA PRO A 24 2.36 -21.08 8.99
C PRO A 24 2.54 -19.58 8.72
N ILE A 25 3.40 -18.93 9.52
CA ILE A 25 3.86 -17.57 9.24
C ILE A 25 4.94 -17.66 8.15
N THR A 26 4.76 -16.90 7.07
CA THR A 26 5.69 -16.88 5.93
C THR A 26 6.28 -15.49 5.72
N ILE A 27 7.53 -15.43 5.27
CA ILE A 27 8.18 -14.19 4.79
C ILE A 27 8.68 -14.37 3.35
N SER A 28 8.78 -13.28 2.61
CA SER A 28 9.42 -13.29 1.30
C SER A 28 10.93 -13.19 1.44
N TYR A 29 11.66 -14.09 0.77
CA TYR A 29 13.12 -13.96 0.60
C TYR A 29 13.50 -13.06 -0.58
N LEU A 30 12.52 -12.68 -1.41
CA LEU A 30 12.71 -11.87 -2.59
C LEU A 30 12.31 -10.42 -2.34
N HIS A 31 13.12 -9.50 -2.84
CA HIS A 31 12.81 -8.08 -2.89
C HIS A 31 12.04 -7.74 -4.17
N ASN A 32 11.16 -6.72 -4.13
CA ASN A 32 10.32 -6.29 -5.27
C ASN A 32 9.42 -7.39 -5.87
N ILE A 33 9.04 -8.38 -5.07
CA ILE A 33 8.24 -9.53 -5.52
C ILE A 33 6.93 -9.14 -6.22
N GLY A 34 6.33 -8.00 -5.84
CA GLY A 34 5.07 -7.54 -6.42
C GLY A 34 5.10 -7.11 -7.90
N ILE A 35 6.29 -6.94 -8.48
CA ILE A 35 6.46 -6.60 -9.90
C ILE A 35 7.26 -7.65 -10.68
N MET A 36 7.63 -8.77 -10.03
CA MET A 36 8.44 -9.82 -10.65
C MET A 36 7.56 -10.86 -11.33
N SER A 37 7.95 -11.30 -12.53
CA SER A 37 7.34 -12.49 -13.15
C SER A 37 7.66 -13.76 -12.35
N THR A 38 6.84 -14.78 -12.51
CA THR A 38 7.03 -16.10 -11.92
C THR A 38 8.38 -16.68 -12.32
N ALA A 39 8.76 -16.56 -13.59
CA ALA A 39 10.06 -17.03 -14.07
C ALA A 39 11.22 -16.37 -13.32
N LYS A 40 11.14 -15.05 -13.08
CA LYS A 40 12.15 -14.32 -12.33
C LYS A 40 12.15 -14.72 -10.85
N ARG A 41 10.99 -14.89 -10.22
CA ARG A 41 10.88 -15.37 -8.84
C ARG A 41 11.54 -16.73 -8.66
N GLN A 42 11.25 -17.69 -9.55
CA GLN A 42 11.84 -19.03 -9.50
C GLN A 42 13.36 -19.00 -9.70
N HIS A 43 13.84 -18.18 -10.64
CA HIS A 43 15.27 -17.98 -10.86
C HIS A 43 15.97 -17.44 -9.61
N ASP A 44 15.40 -16.40 -8.99
CA ASP A 44 16.02 -15.75 -7.82
C ASP A 44 15.88 -16.58 -6.54
N LEU A 45 15.04 -17.63 -6.55
CA LEU A 45 14.92 -18.62 -5.47
C LEU A 45 15.87 -19.81 -5.60
N VAL A 46 16.58 -19.96 -6.72
CA VAL A 46 17.57 -21.04 -6.93
C VAL A 46 18.59 -21.14 -5.76
N PRO A 47 19.12 -20.04 -5.20
CA PRO A 47 20.05 -20.11 -4.07
C PRO A 47 19.48 -20.76 -2.80
N TYR A 48 18.15 -20.79 -2.65
CA TYR A 48 17.45 -21.39 -1.51
C TYR A 48 17.06 -22.85 -1.76
N ALA A 49 17.40 -23.42 -2.92
CA ALA A 49 17.24 -24.83 -3.26
C ALA A 49 15.79 -25.38 -3.16
N PHE A 50 14.79 -24.53 -3.45
CA PHE A 50 13.40 -24.98 -3.58
C PHE A 50 12.71 -24.35 -4.79
N LYS A 51 11.63 -24.97 -5.25
CA LYS A 51 10.71 -24.39 -6.24
C LYS A 51 9.51 -23.82 -5.51
N CYS A 52 9.22 -22.53 -5.70
CA CYS A 52 8.05 -21.92 -5.07
C CYS A 52 6.76 -22.45 -5.68
N THR A 53 5.81 -22.82 -4.83
CA THR A 53 4.49 -23.35 -5.21
C THR A 53 3.36 -22.52 -4.62
N CYS A 54 3.62 -21.28 -4.19
CA CYS A 54 2.56 -20.37 -3.76
C CYS A 54 1.54 -20.16 -4.89
N ILE A 55 0.35 -19.66 -4.53
CA ILE A 55 -0.77 -19.46 -5.47
C ILE A 55 -0.32 -18.66 -6.71
N SER A 56 0.45 -17.59 -6.51
CA SER A 56 1.04 -16.79 -7.59
C SER A 56 1.94 -17.59 -8.53
N CYS A 57 2.80 -18.46 -7.99
CA CYS A 57 3.69 -19.30 -8.79
C CYS A 57 2.97 -20.51 -9.42
N ALA A 58 1.85 -20.94 -8.84
CA ALA A 58 1.01 -22.00 -9.39
C ALA A 58 0.18 -21.52 -10.59
N SER A 59 -0.09 -20.21 -10.68
CA SER A 59 -0.88 -19.58 -11.76
C SER A 59 -0.12 -18.43 -12.44
N PRO A 60 1.00 -18.72 -13.14
CA PRO A 60 1.91 -17.69 -13.66
C PRO A 60 1.25 -16.74 -14.67
N ALA A 61 0.31 -17.21 -15.49
CA ALA A 61 -0.35 -16.36 -16.48
C ALA A 61 -1.18 -15.23 -15.83
N ILE A 62 -1.79 -15.51 -14.68
CA ILE A 62 -2.61 -14.55 -13.92
C ILE A 62 -1.69 -13.65 -13.12
N SER A 63 -0.78 -14.24 -12.32
CA SER A 63 0.12 -13.46 -11.45
C SER A 63 1.04 -12.54 -12.25
N ASP A 64 1.59 -12.99 -13.38
CA ASP A 64 2.45 -12.16 -14.21
C ASP A 64 1.67 -11.03 -14.92
N LEU A 65 0.35 -11.18 -15.10
CA LEU A 65 -0.51 -10.10 -15.58
C LEU A 65 -0.76 -9.08 -14.45
N HIS A 66 -1.09 -9.56 -13.25
CA HIS A 66 -1.30 -8.70 -12.07
C HIS A 66 -0.04 -7.89 -11.74
N CYS A 67 1.14 -8.53 -11.68
CA CYS A 67 2.40 -7.86 -11.43
C CYS A 67 2.72 -6.77 -12.47
N ARG A 68 2.35 -6.99 -13.74
CA ARG A 68 2.49 -5.96 -14.79
C ARG A 68 1.52 -4.80 -14.59
N GLU A 69 0.25 -5.09 -14.31
CA GLU A 69 -0.75 -4.05 -14.05
C GLU A 69 -0.36 -3.17 -12.83
N ILE A 70 0.17 -3.80 -11.78
CA ILE A 70 0.73 -3.10 -10.61
C ILE A 70 1.91 -2.20 -11.01
N ALA A 71 2.85 -2.72 -11.81
CA ALA A 71 4.01 -1.94 -12.26
C ALA A 71 3.61 -0.75 -13.16
N ASP A 72 2.60 -0.94 -14.01
CA ASP A 72 2.14 0.04 -14.98
C ASP A 72 1.21 1.12 -14.39
N THR A 73 0.76 0.93 -13.14
CA THR A 73 -0.18 1.83 -12.46
C THR A 73 0.45 2.49 -11.23
N PRO A 74 1.48 3.33 -11.40
CA PRO A 74 2.07 4.03 -10.27
C PRO A 74 1.08 5.04 -9.68
N VAL A 75 1.20 5.30 -8.38
CA VAL A 75 0.49 6.38 -7.71
C VAL A 75 0.73 7.72 -8.40
N LYS A 76 -0.33 8.54 -8.44
CA LYS A 76 -0.27 9.89 -8.96
C LYS A 76 0.31 10.81 -7.89
N PRO A 77 1.19 11.76 -8.24
CA PRO A 77 1.68 12.75 -7.29
C PRO A 77 0.53 13.47 -6.58
N LEU A 78 0.60 13.64 -5.25
CA LEU A 78 -0.46 14.30 -4.45
C LEU A 78 -0.83 15.70 -4.96
N LYS A 79 0.09 16.41 -5.63
CA LYS A 79 -0.19 17.69 -6.30
C LYS A 79 -1.31 17.58 -7.36
N LEU A 80 -1.45 16.42 -8.01
CA LEU A 80 -2.51 16.16 -8.98
C LEU A 80 -3.88 16.00 -8.32
N VAL A 81 -3.95 15.61 -7.05
CA VAL A 81 -5.23 15.60 -6.29
C VAL A 81 -5.82 17.01 -6.27
N ARG A 82 -4.98 18.03 -6.06
CA ARG A 82 -5.44 19.44 -6.09
C ARG A 82 -5.94 19.85 -7.47
N CYS A 83 -5.16 19.58 -8.51
CA CYS A 83 -5.57 19.90 -9.89
C CYS A 83 -6.85 19.18 -10.30
N TRP A 84 -7.07 17.97 -9.79
CA TRP A 84 -8.30 17.22 -10.00
C TRP A 84 -9.49 17.85 -9.28
N MET A 85 -9.35 18.23 -8.00
CA MET A 85 -10.42 18.93 -7.26
C MET A 85 -10.87 20.23 -7.92
N ASP A 86 -9.94 20.95 -8.54
CA ASP A 86 -10.21 22.22 -9.21
C ASP A 86 -10.79 22.02 -10.64
N ASN A 87 -10.91 20.78 -11.13
CA ASN A 87 -11.33 20.46 -12.49
C ASN A 87 -12.68 19.74 -12.53
N ALA A 88 -13.76 20.50 -12.77
CA ALA A 88 -15.13 20.00 -12.84
C ALA A 88 -15.41 19.01 -14.00
N HIS A 89 -14.47 18.82 -14.95
CA HIS A 89 -14.64 17.86 -16.05
C HIS A 89 -14.15 16.45 -15.70
N LEU A 90 -13.44 16.27 -14.59
CA LEU A 90 -12.99 14.97 -14.14
C LEU A 90 -13.99 14.37 -13.17
N SER A 91 -14.24 13.07 -13.33
CA SER A 91 -15.11 12.32 -12.43
C SER A 91 -14.53 12.23 -11.01
N ASP A 92 -15.42 12.11 -10.02
CA ASP A 92 -15.07 11.91 -8.61
C ASP A 92 -14.21 10.63 -8.40
N ASP A 93 -14.33 9.67 -9.30
CA ASP A 93 -13.63 8.38 -9.19
C ASP A 93 -12.29 8.32 -9.96
N TYR A 94 -11.88 9.41 -10.62
CA TYR A 94 -10.70 9.47 -11.49
C TYR A 94 -9.40 8.99 -10.81
N LEU A 95 -9.16 9.42 -9.57
CA LEU A 95 -7.99 9.01 -8.78
C LEU A 95 -8.25 7.77 -7.91
N MET A 96 -9.53 7.42 -7.73
CA MET A 96 -9.98 6.34 -6.86
C MET A 96 -9.89 4.98 -7.56
N GLN A 97 -10.45 4.85 -8.76
CA GLN A 97 -10.54 3.56 -9.47
C GLN A 97 -9.19 2.89 -9.67
N PRO A 98 -8.13 3.59 -10.16
CA PRO A 98 -6.84 2.95 -10.33
C PRO A 98 -6.27 2.45 -8.99
N SER A 99 -6.43 3.22 -7.92
CA SER A 99 -5.89 2.84 -6.61
C SER A 99 -6.66 1.69 -5.98
N LEU A 100 -7.99 1.66 -6.08
CA LEU A 100 -8.81 0.54 -5.63
C LEU A 100 -8.45 -0.75 -6.39
N ARG A 101 -8.25 -0.65 -7.71
CA ARG A 101 -7.81 -1.78 -8.54
C ARG A 101 -6.47 -2.33 -8.08
N ILE A 102 -5.49 -1.47 -7.82
CA ILE A 102 -4.18 -1.94 -7.34
C ILE A 102 -4.26 -2.54 -5.94
N LEU A 103 -5.05 -1.97 -5.02
CA LEU A 103 -5.23 -2.59 -3.70
C LEU A 103 -5.86 -3.98 -3.78
N GLN A 104 -6.83 -4.17 -4.69
CA GLN A 104 -7.41 -5.48 -4.95
C GLN A 104 -6.34 -6.47 -5.42
N LEU A 105 -5.57 -6.12 -6.46
CA LEU A 105 -4.53 -6.99 -7.02
C LEU A 105 -3.44 -7.33 -6.00
N VAL A 106 -3.01 -6.34 -5.23
CA VAL A 106 -2.02 -6.52 -4.17
C VAL A 106 -2.54 -7.47 -3.10
N THR A 107 -3.82 -7.38 -2.72
CA THR A 107 -4.44 -8.30 -1.76
C THR A 107 -4.57 -9.71 -2.33
N GLU A 108 -4.99 -9.85 -3.59
CA GLU A 108 -5.12 -11.15 -4.27
C GLU A 108 -3.77 -11.89 -4.40
N GLU A 109 -2.67 -11.14 -4.55
CA GLU A 109 -1.31 -11.69 -4.62
C GLU A 109 -0.63 -11.81 -3.23
N GLY A 110 -1.29 -11.38 -2.13
CA GLY A 110 -0.72 -11.40 -0.78
C GLY A 110 0.47 -10.46 -0.59
N LEU A 111 0.41 -9.28 -1.21
CA LEU A 111 1.49 -8.29 -1.31
C LEU A 111 1.26 -7.04 -0.47
N GLU A 112 0.35 -7.07 0.51
CA GLU A 112 -0.01 -5.92 1.36
C GLU A 112 1.18 -5.35 2.15
N PHE A 113 2.25 -6.14 2.28
CA PHE A 113 3.51 -5.74 2.89
C PHE A 113 4.38 -4.81 2.03
N THR A 114 4.01 -4.58 0.77
CA THR A 114 4.80 -3.77 -0.17
C THR A 114 4.47 -2.29 -0.03
N ASP A 115 5.44 -1.43 -0.35
CA ASP A 115 5.23 0.03 -0.35
C ASP A 115 4.11 0.47 -1.30
N THR A 116 3.88 -0.28 -2.38
CA THR A 116 2.78 -0.05 -3.32
C THR A 116 1.42 -0.02 -2.61
N TYR A 117 1.18 -0.96 -1.69
CA TYR A 117 -0.06 -1.01 -0.91
C TYR A 117 -0.28 0.31 -0.14
N ILE A 118 0.75 0.74 0.59
CA ILE A 118 0.69 1.96 1.40
C ILE A 118 0.54 3.20 0.53
N GLN A 119 1.28 3.29 -0.57
CA GLN A 119 1.20 4.44 -1.47
C GLN A 119 -0.21 4.61 -2.05
N HIS A 120 -0.87 3.52 -2.47
CA HIS A 120 -2.23 3.59 -2.98
C HIS A 120 -3.27 3.88 -1.90
N LEU A 121 -3.10 3.37 -0.67
CA LEU A 121 -3.92 3.77 0.47
C LEU A 121 -3.81 5.27 0.77
N VAL A 122 -2.60 5.83 0.72
CA VAL A 122 -2.37 7.28 0.91
C VAL A 122 -3.05 8.11 -0.18
N GLN A 123 -3.01 7.67 -1.43
CA GLN A 123 -3.74 8.32 -2.52
C GLN A 123 -5.25 8.27 -2.27
N LEU A 124 -5.79 7.12 -1.85
CA LEU A 124 -7.21 6.98 -1.51
C LEU A 124 -7.62 7.87 -0.34
N VAL A 125 -6.81 7.97 0.71
CA VAL A 125 -7.07 8.90 1.81
C VAL A 125 -7.22 10.33 1.27
N ALA A 126 -6.28 10.79 0.45
CA ALA A 126 -6.36 12.14 -0.12
C ALA A 126 -7.62 12.34 -0.97
N THR A 127 -8.01 11.33 -1.74
CA THR A 127 -9.24 11.32 -2.56
C THR A 127 -10.51 11.32 -1.70
N TYR A 128 -10.61 10.47 -0.68
CA TYR A 128 -11.76 10.43 0.22
C TYR A 128 -11.93 11.73 1.00
N VAL A 129 -10.84 12.33 1.46
CA VAL A 129 -10.89 13.65 2.10
C VAL A 129 -11.43 14.70 1.14
N ALA A 130 -10.95 14.71 -0.11
CA ALA A 130 -11.39 15.65 -1.14
C ALA A 130 -12.88 15.52 -1.49
N LEU A 131 -13.43 14.30 -1.44
CA LEU A 131 -14.84 14.00 -1.70
C LEU A 131 -15.73 14.14 -0.46
N GLY A 132 -15.12 14.25 0.71
CA GLY A 132 -15.81 14.26 1.99
C GLY A 132 -16.35 12.89 2.43
N ASP A 133 -15.78 11.80 1.90
CA ASP A 133 -16.20 10.42 2.20
C ASP A 133 -15.55 9.93 3.50
N ARG A 134 -16.18 10.28 4.62
CA ARG A 134 -15.67 9.95 5.96
C ARG A 134 -15.56 8.45 6.22
N LYS A 135 -16.50 7.66 5.70
CA LYS A 135 -16.52 6.20 5.96
C LYS A 135 -15.31 5.54 5.32
N ASN A 136 -15.07 5.81 4.04
CA ASN A 136 -13.96 5.20 3.33
C ASN A 136 -12.60 5.80 3.72
N TYR A 137 -12.59 7.07 4.14
CA TYR A 137 -11.43 7.68 4.79
C TYR A 137 -10.97 6.87 6.01
N LEU A 138 -11.88 6.58 6.95
CA LEU A 138 -11.54 5.84 8.18
C LEU A 138 -11.05 4.42 7.88
N TRP A 139 -11.67 3.75 6.90
CA TRP A 139 -11.24 2.43 6.44
C TRP A 139 -9.80 2.41 5.90
N ALA A 140 -9.42 3.42 5.10
CA ALA A 140 -8.08 3.53 4.54
C ALA A 140 -7.06 3.99 5.59
N HIS A 141 -7.46 4.91 6.46
CA HIS A 141 -6.65 5.41 7.58
C HIS A 141 -6.25 4.28 8.52
N GLU A 142 -7.21 3.47 8.97
CA GLU A 142 -6.97 2.33 9.86
C GLU A 142 -5.90 1.37 9.30
N ARG A 143 -5.97 1.06 8.01
CA ARG A 143 -4.99 0.18 7.32
C ARG A 143 -3.59 0.79 7.23
N ILE A 144 -3.52 2.10 7.01
CA ILE A 144 -2.24 2.81 7.03
C ILE A 144 -1.63 2.73 8.44
N ILE A 145 -2.42 3.00 9.49
CA ILE A 145 -1.95 2.93 10.87
C ILE A 145 -1.49 1.51 11.23
N GLN A 146 -2.27 0.48 10.91
CA GLN A 146 -1.90 -0.92 11.14
C GLN A 146 -0.56 -1.27 10.46
N SER A 147 -0.37 -0.85 9.21
CA SER A 147 0.88 -1.09 8.48
C SER A 147 2.06 -0.29 9.05
N MET A 148 1.85 0.96 9.50
CA MET A 148 2.86 1.77 10.17
C MET A 148 3.30 1.15 11.50
N GLU A 149 2.36 0.62 12.29
CA GLU A 149 2.64 -0.04 13.56
C GLU A 149 3.39 -1.36 13.35
N ALA A 150 3.02 -2.09 12.31
CA ALA A 150 3.73 -3.29 11.91
C ALA A 150 5.12 -2.99 11.29
N ASN A 151 5.44 -1.78 10.84
CA ASN A 151 6.80 -1.48 10.36
C ASN A 151 7.26 -0.04 10.69
N PRO A 152 7.75 0.20 11.91
CA PRO A 152 8.14 1.54 12.37
C PRO A 152 9.31 2.16 11.58
N ASN A 153 10.06 1.35 10.83
CA ASN A 153 11.24 1.78 10.09
C ASN A 153 10.93 2.15 8.62
N ASN A 154 9.68 2.03 8.15
CA ASN A 154 9.33 2.44 6.79
C ASN A 154 9.31 3.98 6.69
N GLY A 155 10.30 4.55 5.99
CA GLY A 155 10.55 6.00 5.92
C GLY A 155 9.44 6.82 5.24
N SER A 156 8.57 6.22 4.44
CA SER A 156 7.38 6.91 3.88
C SER A 156 6.23 7.01 4.90
N ALA A 157 6.24 6.10 5.88
CA ALA A 157 5.19 5.82 6.84
C ALA A 157 5.52 6.36 8.25
N ALA A 158 6.50 7.26 8.39
CA ALA A 158 6.92 7.75 9.71
C ALA A 158 6.14 8.99 10.20
N ASP A 159 5.36 9.65 9.34
CA ASP A 159 4.70 10.92 9.67
C ASP A 159 3.19 10.76 9.83
N ARG A 160 2.78 10.30 11.03
CA ARG A 160 1.36 10.20 11.44
C ARG A 160 0.62 11.53 11.34
N SER A 161 1.32 12.67 11.41
CA SER A 161 0.68 13.99 11.34
C SER A 161 0.03 14.29 9.98
N LYS A 162 0.43 13.55 8.93
CA LYS A 162 -0.18 13.64 7.59
C LYS A 162 -1.54 12.94 7.50
N PHE A 163 -1.89 12.12 8.48
CA PHE A 163 -3.11 11.30 8.50
C PHE A 163 -3.85 11.50 9.84
N PRO A 164 -4.41 12.70 10.09
CA PRO A 164 -5.07 12.99 11.36
C PRO A 164 -6.36 12.20 11.53
N GLU A 165 -6.57 11.53 12.66
CA GLU A 165 -7.81 10.77 12.94
C GLU A 165 -9.09 11.59 12.71
N ASP A 166 -9.03 12.89 13.02
CA ASP A 166 -10.09 13.82 12.71
C ASP A 166 -9.93 14.38 11.29
N LEU A 167 -10.79 13.88 10.39
CA LEU A 167 -10.93 14.32 9.01
C LEU A 167 -11.07 15.85 8.88
N GLU A 168 -11.72 16.51 9.84
CA GLU A 168 -12.03 17.94 9.80
C GLU A 168 -10.79 18.83 9.93
N THR A 169 -9.72 18.28 10.49
CA THR A 169 -8.42 18.94 10.64
C THR A 169 -7.57 18.85 9.37
N HIS A 170 -7.95 18.00 8.41
CA HIS A 170 -7.20 17.82 7.17
C HIS A 170 -7.38 19.02 6.23
N GLY A 171 -6.27 19.60 5.72
CA GLY A 171 -6.33 20.80 4.88
C GLY A 171 -7.14 20.64 3.58
N LEU A 172 -7.26 19.42 3.04
CA LEU A 172 -8.15 19.12 1.90
C LEU A 172 -9.64 19.14 2.28
N TRP A 173 -10.00 18.75 3.50
CA TRP A 173 -11.39 18.76 3.97
C TRP A 173 -11.94 20.19 4.06
N GLN A 174 -11.15 21.11 4.62
CA GLN A 174 -11.54 22.51 4.70
C GLN A 174 -11.82 23.13 3.31
N ARG A 175 -11.13 22.65 2.27
CA ARG A 175 -11.38 23.07 0.88
C ARG A 175 -12.65 22.44 0.32
N HIS A 176 -12.88 21.15 0.57
CA HIS A 176 -14.13 20.48 0.21
C HIS A 176 -15.35 21.24 0.76
N VAL A 177 -15.32 21.58 2.05
CA VAL A 177 -16.39 22.34 2.71
C VAL A 177 -16.60 23.71 2.06
N LYS A 178 -15.51 24.43 1.71
CA LYS A 178 -15.60 25.73 1.01
C LYS A 178 -16.17 25.59 -0.41
N ALA A 179 -15.82 24.54 -1.14
CA ALA A 179 -16.30 24.31 -2.50
C ALA A 179 -17.81 23.97 -2.52
N LYS A 180 -18.32 23.25 -1.53
CA LYS A 180 -19.76 22.94 -1.40
C LYS A 180 -20.63 24.11 -0.90
N ALA A 181 -20.01 25.12 -0.30
CA ALA A 181 -20.71 26.30 0.23
C ALA A 181 -20.83 27.46 -0.79
N SER A 182 -20.23 27.30 -1.97
CA SER A 182 -20.25 28.28 -3.09
C SER A 182 -21.20 27.81 -4.18
#